data_AF-A0A8T4GYM7-F1
#
_entry.id   AF-A0A8T4GYM7-F1
#
_cell.length_a   1.000
_cell.length_b   1.000
_cell.length_c   1.000
_cell.angle_alpha   90.00
_cell.angle_beta   90.00
_cell.angle_gamma   90.00
#
_symmetry.space_group_name_H-M   'P 1'
#
loop_
_entity.id
_entity.type
_entity.pdbx_description
1 polymer ?
#
loop_
_entity_poly.entity_id
_entity_poly.type
_entity_poly.pdbx_seq_one_letter_code
_entity_poly.pdbx_strand_id
1 'polypeptide(L)'
;MDEANTKAAVLRDFLDLLGWDIPANTQLEYSVKAFGKTYKVDYALVLEGAPVAFIEAKGVDTPLTDKHREQLAAYLKNEDVNWGVLTNGEEYEFYRRRVVDSKVNVNALADTKLQNLPERITVLRAFTKEAIQTGDSEKIATRINNLKQARSVLESEKDRLATEVTELLTDEISDAIATPAESQAKEMIDRRFRILTRR
;
A
#
# COMPACT_ATOMS: atom_id res chain seq x y z
N MET A 1 -8.03 -23.00 -21.93
CA MET A 1 -6.95 -22.04 -21.63
C MET A 1 -6.19 -22.62 -20.45
N ASP A 2 -4.89 -22.81 -20.59
CA ASP A 2 -4.01 -23.25 -19.51
C ASP A 2 -3.90 -22.15 -18.44
N GLU A 3 -3.87 -22.50 -17.16
CA GLU A 3 -3.83 -21.57 -16.02
C GLU A 3 -2.65 -20.60 -16.13
N ALA A 4 -1.50 -21.10 -16.60
CA ALA A 4 -0.30 -20.30 -16.86
C ALA A 4 -0.54 -19.19 -17.91
N ASN A 5 -1.33 -19.47 -18.96
CA ASN A 5 -1.63 -18.49 -20.00
C ASN A 5 -2.61 -17.42 -19.51
N THR A 6 -3.56 -17.78 -18.65
CA THR A 6 -4.49 -16.82 -18.02
C THR A 6 -3.74 -15.92 -17.04
N LYS A 7 -2.87 -16.49 -16.19
CA LYS A 7 -2.00 -15.74 -15.27
C LYS A 7 -1.15 -14.72 -16.03
N ALA A 8 -0.52 -15.13 -17.13
CA ALA A 8 0.32 -14.26 -17.94
C ALA A 8 -0.47 -13.11 -18.59
N ALA A 9 -1.70 -13.36 -19.06
CA ALA A 9 -2.54 -12.34 -19.68
C ALA A 9 -2.98 -11.27 -18.67
N VAL A 10 -3.48 -11.68 -17.49
CA VAL A 10 -3.90 -10.73 -16.44
C VAL A 10 -2.76 -9.84 -15.98
N LEU A 11 -1.54 -10.40 -15.84
CA LEU A 11 -0.38 -9.61 -15.46
C LEU A 11 0.06 -8.63 -16.54
N ARG A 12 -0.05 -9.00 -17.83
CA ARG A 12 0.23 -8.08 -18.93
C ARG A 12 -0.71 -6.88 -18.90
N ASP A 13 -2.02 -7.11 -18.83
CA ASP A 13 -3.00 -6.03 -18.78
C ASP A 13 -2.79 -5.13 -17.56
N PHE A 14 -2.41 -5.71 -16.42
CA PHE A 14 -2.10 -4.95 -15.20
C PHE A 14 -0.81 -4.12 -15.33
N LEU A 15 0.22 -4.66 -15.97
CA LEU A 15 1.47 -3.93 -16.23
C LEU A 15 1.26 -2.79 -17.21
N ASP A 16 0.50 -3.03 -18.29
CA ASP A 16 0.13 -2.02 -19.27
C ASP A 16 -0.67 -0.87 -18.61
N LEU A 17 -1.61 -1.20 -17.71
CA LEU A 17 -2.35 -0.21 -16.92
C LEU A 17 -1.43 0.71 -16.09
N LEU A 18 -0.34 0.14 -15.56
CA LEU A 18 0.65 0.88 -14.78
C LEU A 18 1.72 1.58 -15.64
N GLY A 19 1.67 1.40 -16.97
CA GLY A 19 2.62 1.97 -17.92
C GLY A 19 3.96 1.23 -17.98
N TRP A 20 3.97 -0.06 -17.66
CA TRP A 20 5.14 -0.93 -17.80
C TRP A 20 4.97 -1.84 -19.01
N ASP A 21 5.93 -1.77 -19.93
CA ASP A 21 5.92 -2.47 -21.21
C ASP A 21 6.84 -3.69 -21.19
N ILE A 22 6.30 -4.85 -21.57
CA ILE A 22 7.08 -6.09 -21.71
C ILE A 22 7.66 -6.21 -23.13
N PRO A 23 8.96 -6.48 -23.32
CA PRO A 23 10.05 -6.58 -22.32
C PRO A 23 10.83 -5.25 -22.15
N ALA A 24 10.35 -4.14 -22.69
CA ALA A 24 11.14 -2.91 -22.84
C ALA A 24 11.59 -2.31 -21.49
N ASN A 25 10.77 -2.39 -20.45
CA ASN A 25 11.10 -1.91 -19.10
C ASN A 25 10.70 -2.93 -18.01
N THR A 26 10.68 -4.21 -18.38
CA THR A 26 10.40 -5.32 -17.46
C THR A 26 11.31 -6.51 -17.74
N GLN A 27 11.68 -7.26 -16.71
CA GLN A 27 12.37 -8.53 -16.84
C GLN A 27 11.53 -9.65 -16.22
N LEU A 28 11.26 -10.69 -17.02
CA LEU A 28 10.57 -11.91 -16.61
C LEU A 28 11.50 -12.82 -15.81
N GLU A 29 10.96 -13.52 -14.81
CA GLU A 29 11.70 -14.50 -14.00
C GLU A 29 13.02 -13.97 -13.43
N TYR A 30 13.01 -12.73 -12.94
CA TYR A 30 14.20 -12.05 -12.44
C TYR A 30 14.79 -12.79 -11.25
N SER A 31 16.09 -13.08 -11.30
CA SER A 31 16.77 -13.87 -10.29
C SER A 31 17.15 -13.02 -9.09
N VAL A 32 16.65 -13.41 -7.91
CA VAL A 32 16.90 -12.75 -6.63
C VAL A 32 17.66 -13.68 -5.71
N LYS A 33 18.75 -13.21 -5.10
CA LYS A 33 19.46 -14.00 -4.08
C LYS A 33 18.85 -13.75 -2.71
N ALA A 34 18.17 -14.75 -2.16
CA ALA A 34 17.53 -14.67 -0.84
C ALA A 34 17.74 -15.95 -0.04
N PHE A 35 17.88 -15.86 1.28
CA PHE A 35 18.00 -17.03 2.17
C PHE A 35 19.09 -18.04 1.76
N GLY A 36 20.20 -17.56 1.17
CA GLY A 36 21.28 -18.42 0.67
C GLY A 36 20.91 -19.24 -0.58
N LYS A 37 19.78 -18.95 -1.24
CA LYS A 37 19.32 -19.58 -2.48
C LYS A 37 19.00 -18.52 -3.53
N THR A 38 18.97 -18.93 -4.79
CA THR A 38 18.45 -18.09 -5.87
C THR A 38 16.97 -18.41 -6.06
N TYR A 39 16.15 -17.38 -5.99
CA TYR A 39 14.73 -17.43 -6.31
C TYR A 39 14.46 -16.62 -7.58
N LYS A 40 13.27 -16.79 -8.15
CA LYS A 40 12.81 -16.02 -9.30
C LYS A 40 11.52 -15.29 -8.92
N VAL A 41 11.49 -13.98 -9.14
CA VAL A 41 10.26 -13.19 -9.08
C VAL A 41 9.65 -13.12 -10.49
N ASP A 42 8.32 -13.17 -10.59
CA ASP A 42 7.64 -13.24 -11.89
C ASP A 42 8.01 -12.06 -12.80
N TYR A 43 7.97 -10.82 -12.27
CA TYR A 43 8.44 -9.63 -13.00
C TYR A 43 9.26 -8.70 -12.11
N ALA A 44 10.38 -8.22 -12.67
CA ALA A 44 11.07 -7.02 -12.22
C ALA A 44 10.75 -5.84 -13.13
N LEU A 45 10.34 -4.72 -12.56
CA LEU A 45 10.13 -3.46 -13.27
C LEU A 45 11.42 -2.66 -13.23
N VAL A 46 11.91 -2.25 -14.39
CA VAL A 46 13.29 -1.76 -14.54
C VAL A 46 13.29 -0.31 -15.02
N LEU A 47 14.00 0.54 -14.29
CA LEU A 47 14.36 1.90 -14.72
C LEU A 47 15.88 2.02 -14.71
N GLU A 48 16.42 2.65 -15.75
CA GLU A 48 17.87 2.91 -15.88
C GLU A 48 18.75 1.66 -15.67
N GLY A 49 18.24 0.48 -16.03
CA GLY A 49 18.95 -0.79 -15.90
C GLY A 49 18.89 -1.45 -14.52
N ALA A 50 18.21 -0.85 -13.53
CA ALA A 50 18.04 -1.40 -12.19
C ALA A 50 16.57 -1.73 -11.87
N PRO A 51 16.29 -2.81 -11.13
CA PRO A 51 14.93 -3.09 -10.66
C PRO A 51 14.47 -2.04 -9.65
N VAL A 52 13.28 -1.49 -9.86
CA VAL A 52 12.66 -0.50 -8.96
C VAL A 52 11.39 -1.02 -8.31
N ALA A 53 10.76 -2.03 -8.92
CA ALA A 53 9.61 -2.72 -8.34
C ALA A 53 9.61 -4.21 -8.71
N PHE A 54 8.93 -5.01 -7.88
CA PHE A 54 8.71 -6.43 -8.12
C PHE A 54 7.22 -6.76 -8.15
N ILE A 55 6.80 -7.58 -9.11
CA ILE A 55 5.46 -8.16 -9.17
C ILE A 55 5.59 -9.67 -9.01
N GLU A 56 4.99 -10.21 -7.96
CA GLU A 56 4.90 -11.64 -7.69
C GLU A 56 3.44 -12.06 -7.85
N ALA A 57 3.21 -13.11 -8.64
CA ALA A 57 1.88 -13.57 -8.94
C ALA A 57 1.71 -15.06 -8.59
N LYS A 58 0.52 -15.43 -8.12
CA LYS A 58 0.14 -16.82 -7.84
C LYS A 58 -0.94 -17.28 -8.82
N GLY A 59 -1.24 -18.57 -8.81
CA GLY A 59 -2.36 -19.12 -9.60
C GLY A 59 -3.68 -18.52 -9.13
N VAL A 60 -4.66 -18.40 -10.01
CA VAL A 60 -5.94 -17.72 -9.70
C VAL A 60 -6.67 -18.38 -8.53
N ASP A 61 -6.61 -19.70 -8.45
CA ASP A 61 -7.22 -20.50 -7.38
C ASP A 61 -6.31 -20.61 -6.13
N THR A 62 -5.19 -19.85 -6.09
CA THR A 62 -4.25 -19.86 -4.97
C THR A 62 -4.45 -18.62 -4.10
N PRO A 63 -4.93 -18.78 -2.84
CA PRO A 63 -5.03 -17.67 -1.91
C PRO A 63 -3.67 -17.05 -1.57
N LEU A 64 -3.66 -15.75 -1.29
CA LEU A 64 -2.47 -15.06 -0.82
C LEU A 64 -2.18 -15.39 0.65
N THR A 65 -1.07 -16.08 0.90
CA THR A 65 -0.67 -16.56 2.23
C THR A 65 0.48 -15.74 2.80
N ASP A 66 0.70 -15.83 4.12
CA ASP A 66 1.82 -15.14 4.78
C ASP A 66 3.18 -15.55 4.22
N LYS A 67 3.33 -16.80 3.79
CA LYS A 67 4.55 -17.27 3.11
C LYS A 67 4.83 -16.49 1.83
N HIS A 68 3.79 -16.13 1.06
CA HIS A 68 3.95 -15.32 -0.14
C HIS A 68 4.37 -13.89 0.20
N ARG A 69 3.82 -13.33 1.27
CA ARG A 69 4.17 -11.98 1.77
C ARG A 69 5.61 -11.94 2.27
N GLU A 70 6.04 -12.93 3.04
CA GLU A 70 7.40 -13.10 3.52
C GLU A 70 8.40 -13.26 2.37
N GLN A 71 8.04 -14.05 1.35
CA GLN A 71 8.83 -14.25 0.14
C GLN A 71 9.06 -12.91 -0.60
N LEU A 72 7.98 -12.17 -0.91
CA LEU A 72 8.09 -10.87 -1.58
C LEU A 72 8.89 -9.88 -0.73
N ALA A 73 8.64 -9.82 0.58
CA ALA A 73 9.37 -8.94 1.49
C ALA A 73 10.87 -9.25 1.51
N ALA A 74 11.26 -10.52 1.43
CA ALA A 74 12.67 -10.91 1.34
C ALA A 74 13.31 -10.45 0.02
N TYR A 75 12.57 -10.53 -1.10
CA TYR A 75 13.07 -10.04 -2.39
C TYR A 75 13.34 -8.55 -2.37
N LEU A 76 12.36 -7.77 -1.90
CA LEU A 76 12.50 -6.32 -1.76
C LEU A 76 13.70 -5.96 -0.88
N LYS A 77 13.87 -6.67 0.25
CA LYS A 77 14.97 -6.42 1.19
C LYS A 77 16.35 -6.71 0.59
N ASN A 78 16.51 -7.83 -0.13
CA ASN A 78 17.83 -8.27 -0.58
C ASN A 78 18.33 -7.58 -1.84
N GLU A 79 17.42 -7.08 -2.68
CA GLU A 79 17.76 -6.37 -3.92
C GLU A 79 17.60 -4.84 -3.76
N ASP A 80 17.34 -4.35 -2.54
CA ASP A 80 17.08 -2.94 -2.23
C ASP A 80 15.97 -2.30 -3.07
N VAL A 81 14.99 -3.10 -3.48
CA VAL A 81 13.84 -2.69 -4.31
C VAL A 81 12.73 -2.09 -3.44
N ASN A 82 12.24 -0.91 -3.82
CA ASN A 82 11.35 -0.12 -2.95
C ASN A 82 9.87 -0.52 -3.03
N TRP A 83 9.43 -1.10 -4.15
CA TRP A 83 8.02 -1.30 -4.45
C TRP A 83 7.72 -2.76 -4.76
N GLY A 84 6.63 -3.29 -4.20
CA GLY A 84 6.21 -4.68 -4.45
C GLY A 84 4.71 -4.80 -4.66
N VAL A 85 4.29 -5.70 -5.55
CA VAL A 85 2.90 -6.13 -5.69
C VAL A 85 2.85 -7.64 -5.59
N LEU A 86 1.94 -8.14 -4.76
CA LEU A 86 1.58 -9.56 -4.69
C LEU A 86 0.15 -9.72 -5.18
N THR A 87 -0.09 -10.66 -6.09
CA THR A 87 -1.44 -10.89 -6.62
C THR A 87 -1.70 -12.35 -7.00
N ASN A 88 -2.96 -12.76 -7.03
CA ASN A 88 -3.41 -13.98 -7.70
C ASN A 88 -4.40 -13.66 -8.85
N GLY A 89 -4.48 -12.40 -9.28
CA GLY A 89 -5.44 -11.93 -10.28
C GLY A 89 -6.79 -11.49 -9.69
N GLU A 90 -7.22 -12.05 -8.55
CA GLU A 90 -8.44 -11.62 -7.84
C GLU A 90 -8.15 -10.66 -6.69
N GLU A 91 -7.04 -10.87 -5.98
CA GLU A 91 -6.57 -10.08 -4.85
C GLU A 91 -5.24 -9.40 -5.21
N TYR A 92 -5.07 -8.17 -4.76
CA TYR A 92 -3.89 -7.35 -5.01
C TYR A 92 -3.43 -6.73 -3.70
N GLU A 93 -2.18 -6.97 -3.33
CA GLU A 93 -1.53 -6.40 -2.17
C GLU A 93 -0.32 -5.56 -2.61
N PHE A 94 -0.28 -4.32 -2.15
CA PHE A 94 0.73 -3.32 -2.52
C PHE A 94 1.67 -3.08 -1.35
N TYR A 95 2.97 -3.13 -1.60
CA TYR A 95 4.00 -3.09 -0.57
C TYR A 95 5.02 -1.99 -0.83
N ARG A 96 5.54 -1.41 0.25
CA ARG A 96 6.66 -0.47 0.22
C ARG A 96 7.74 -0.89 1.20
N ARG A 97 8.97 -0.96 0.69
CA ARG A 97 10.19 -1.08 1.49
C ARG A 97 10.66 0.31 1.90
N ARG A 98 11.07 0.45 3.17
CA ARG A 98 11.69 1.67 3.72
C ARG A 98 12.80 1.33 4.68
N VAL A 99 13.80 2.20 4.77
CA VAL A 99 14.80 2.14 5.84
C VAL A 99 14.46 3.22 6.87
N VAL A 100 14.22 2.81 8.12
CA VAL A 100 13.92 3.71 9.25
C VAL A 100 14.85 3.31 10.37
N ASP A 101 15.67 4.25 10.87
CA ASP A 101 16.64 4.02 11.95
C ASP A 101 17.53 2.79 11.73
N SER A 102 18.08 2.67 10.52
CA SER A 102 18.89 1.51 10.06
C SER A 102 18.15 0.17 10.00
N LYS A 103 16.83 0.13 10.24
CA LYS A 103 15.99 -1.06 10.08
C LYS A 103 15.26 -1.04 8.75
N VAL A 104 15.37 -2.13 8.00
CA VAL A 104 14.65 -2.33 6.74
C VAL A 104 13.25 -2.87 7.02
N ASN A 105 12.24 -2.06 6.75
CA ASN A 105 10.83 -2.37 6.93
C ASN A 105 10.17 -2.59 5.57
N VAL A 106 9.30 -3.58 5.48
CA VAL A 106 8.41 -3.77 4.33
C VAL A 106 6.99 -3.80 4.89
N ASN A 107 6.14 -2.88 4.43
CA ASN A 107 4.78 -2.74 4.94
C ASN A 107 3.78 -2.69 3.78
N ALA A 108 2.58 -3.22 4.02
CA ALA A 108 1.47 -3.13 3.08
C ALA A 108 0.94 -1.67 3.03
N LEU A 109 0.98 -1.07 1.84
CA LEU A 109 0.35 0.20 1.52
C LEU A 109 -1.15 0.07 1.31
N ALA A 110 -1.61 -1.03 0.72
CA ALA A 110 -3.03 -1.33 0.57
C ALA A 110 -3.22 -2.78 0.15
N ASP A 111 -4.41 -3.28 0.37
CA ASP A 111 -4.92 -4.53 -0.18
C ASP A 111 -6.30 -4.26 -0.79
N THR A 112 -6.64 -4.96 -1.86
CA THR A 112 -7.92 -4.82 -2.54
C THR A 112 -8.21 -6.00 -3.45
N LYS A 113 -9.49 -6.19 -3.77
CA LYS A 113 -9.92 -7.11 -4.83
C LYS A 113 -9.90 -6.42 -6.19
N LEU A 114 -9.78 -7.21 -7.27
CA LEU A 114 -9.82 -6.77 -8.67
C LEU A 114 -10.99 -5.83 -8.94
N GLN A 115 -12.20 -6.24 -8.54
CA GLN A 115 -13.43 -5.46 -8.71
C GLN A 115 -13.40 -4.06 -8.05
N ASN A 116 -12.57 -3.88 -7.02
CA ASN A 116 -12.42 -2.63 -6.28
C ASN A 116 -11.18 -1.84 -6.72
N LEU A 117 -10.33 -2.37 -7.61
CA LEU A 117 -9.14 -1.65 -8.11
C LEU A 117 -9.47 -0.27 -8.73
N PRO A 118 -10.58 -0.09 -9.47
CA PRO A 118 -10.97 1.23 -9.98
C PRO A 118 -11.20 2.28 -8.88
N GLU A 119 -11.50 1.87 -7.66
CA GLU A 119 -11.65 2.77 -6.50
C GLU A 119 -10.31 3.08 -5.82
N ARG A 120 -9.24 2.34 -6.17
CA ARG A 120 -7.91 2.43 -5.56
C ARG A 120 -6.91 3.20 -6.43
N ILE A 121 -7.36 4.15 -7.25
CA ILE A 121 -6.52 4.93 -8.18
C ILE A 121 -5.30 5.56 -7.51
N THR A 122 -5.45 6.09 -6.29
CA THR A 122 -4.32 6.72 -5.58
C THR A 122 -3.23 5.70 -5.26
N VAL A 123 -3.60 4.46 -4.92
CA VAL A 123 -2.64 3.38 -4.68
C VAL A 123 -2.00 2.97 -6.00
N LEU A 124 -2.80 2.71 -7.03
CA LEU A 124 -2.31 2.34 -8.37
C LEU A 124 -1.31 3.35 -8.92
N ARG A 125 -1.60 4.65 -8.79
CA ARG A 125 -0.70 5.73 -9.21
C ARG A 125 0.66 5.70 -8.52
N ALA A 126 0.78 5.16 -7.30
CA ALA A 126 2.08 5.00 -6.64
C ALA A 126 2.96 3.91 -7.28
N PHE A 127 2.40 3.08 -8.16
CA PHE A 127 3.10 1.98 -8.83
C PHE A 127 3.23 2.20 -10.35
N THR A 128 2.78 3.35 -10.86
CA THR A 128 2.96 3.67 -12.28
C THR A 128 4.42 3.99 -12.57
N LYS A 129 4.87 3.64 -13.77
CA LYS A 129 6.23 3.94 -14.23
C LYS A 129 6.58 5.42 -14.08
N GLU A 130 5.67 6.29 -14.53
CA GLU A 130 5.85 7.75 -14.43
C GLU A 130 6.07 8.20 -12.99
N ALA A 131 5.20 7.80 -12.06
CA ALA A 131 5.31 8.25 -10.68
C ALA A 131 6.57 7.70 -9.98
N ILE A 132 7.03 6.50 -10.33
CA ILE A 132 8.28 5.95 -9.77
C ILE A 132 9.47 6.73 -10.34
N GLN A 133 9.47 7.00 -11.64
CA GLN A 133 10.54 7.72 -12.33
C GLN A 133 10.66 9.18 -11.86
N THR A 134 9.55 9.88 -11.57
CA THR A 134 9.57 11.27 -11.07
C THR A 134 9.79 11.36 -9.56
N GLY A 135 9.76 10.23 -8.83
CA GLY A 135 9.80 10.19 -7.37
C GLY A 135 8.48 10.56 -6.69
N ASP A 136 7.39 10.78 -7.42
CA ASP A 136 6.08 11.11 -6.85
C ASP A 136 5.45 9.93 -6.10
N SER A 137 5.85 8.70 -6.42
CA SER A 137 5.42 7.48 -5.71
C SER A 137 5.67 7.58 -4.20
N GLU A 138 6.82 8.12 -3.81
CA GLU A 138 7.19 8.29 -2.39
C GLU A 138 6.24 9.27 -1.69
N LYS A 139 5.86 10.36 -2.37
CA LYS A 139 4.92 11.36 -1.86
C LYS A 139 3.52 10.76 -1.72
N ILE A 140 3.07 10.01 -2.73
CA ILE A 140 1.77 9.34 -2.75
C ILE A 140 1.69 8.31 -1.62
N ALA A 141 2.68 7.43 -1.49
CA ALA A 141 2.72 6.40 -0.46
C ALA A 141 2.79 7.00 0.96
N THR A 142 3.54 8.08 1.13
CA THR A 142 3.58 8.81 2.41
C THR A 142 2.22 9.41 2.76
N ARG A 143 1.53 10.00 1.77
CA ARG A 143 0.16 10.50 1.97
C ARG A 143 -0.81 9.38 2.35
N ILE A 144 -0.74 8.22 1.68
CA ILE A 144 -1.57 7.04 2.02
C ILE A 144 -1.33 6.63 3.47
N ASN A 145 -0.06 6.49 3.88
CA ASN A 145 0.28 6.08 5.24
C ASN A 145 -0.16 7.10 6.29
N ASN A 146 0.01 8.40 6.03
CA ASN A 146 -0.44 9.46 6.94
C ASN A 146 -1.95 9.43 7.12
N LEU A 147 -2.72 9.19 6.04
CA LEU A 147 -4.18 9.05 6.11
C LEU A 147 -4.59 7.81 6.91
N LYS A 148 -3.91 6.67 6.71
CA LYS A 148 -4.13 5.46 7.52
C LYS A 148 -3.86 5.71 9.00
N GLN A 149 -2.73 6.34 9.32
CA GLN A 149 -2.36 6.66 10.70
C GLN A 149 -3.37 7.63 11.33
N ALA A 150 -3.74 8.70 10.63
CA ALA A 150 -4.76 9.65 11.11
C ALA A 150 -6.08 8.95 11.39
N ARG A 151 -6.52 8.03 10.51
CA ARG A 151 -7.72 7.23 10.74
C ARG A 151 -7.60 6.36 11.99
N SER A 152 -6.48 5.65 12.16
CA SER A 152 -6.23 4.82 13.35
C SER A 152 -6.27 5.64 14.63
N VAL A 153 -5.69 6.84 14.64
CA VAL A 153 -5.69 7.73 15.80
C VAL A 153 -7.10 8.23 16.10
N LEU A 154 -7.86 8.65 15.09
CA LEU A 154 -9.26 9.08 15.29
C LEU A 154 -10.15 7.97 15.85
N GLU A 155 -9.83 6.71 15.54
CA GLU A 155 -10.57 5.55 16.03
C GLU A 155 -10.15 5.16 17.44
N SER A 156 -8.85 5.01 17.71
CA SER A 156 -8.35 4.55 19.01
C SER A 156 -8.37 5.62 20.09
N GLU A 157 -8.18 6.89 19.72
CA GLU A 157 -8.05 8.01 20.66
C GLU A 157 -9.32 8.86 20.75
N LYS A 158 -10.47 8.36 20.24
CA LYS A 158 -11.70 9.16 20.12
C LYS A 158 -12.08 9.85 21.43
N ASP A 159 -12.17 9.09 22.53
CA ASP A 159 -12.59 9.65 23.81
C ASP A 159 -11.55 10.63 24.36
N ARG A 160 -10.26 10.31 24.27
CA ARG A 160 -9.18 11.21 24.71
C ARG A 160 -9.23 12.55 23.95
N LEU A 161 -9.32 12.51 22.63
CA LEU A 161 -9.40 13.70 21.78
C LEU A 161 -10.67 14.52 22.07
N ALA A 162 -11.79 13.85 22.35
CA ALA A 162 -13.02 14.54 22.71
C ALA A 162 -12.90 15.25 24.07
N THR A 163 -12.26 14.60 25.05
CA THR A 163 -11.96 15.20 26.35
C THR A 163 -11.06 16.43 26.20
N GLU A 164 -9.96 16.33 25.45
CA GLU A 164 -9.04 17.46 25.23
C GLU A 164 -9.74 18.67 24.59
N VAL A 165 -10.60 18.43 23.59
CA VAL A 165 -11.40 19.52 22.98
C VAL A 165 -12.41 20.10 23.97
N THR A 166 -13.00 19.26 24.84
CA THR A 166 -13.97 19.69 25.85
C THR A 166 -13.29 20.58 26.89
N GLU A 167 -12.14 20.15 27.42
CA GLU A 167 -11.35 20.88 28.41
C GLU A 167 -10.94 22.25 27.88
N LEU A 168 -10.43 22.33 26.64
CA LEU A 168 -10.09 23.60 26.01
C LEU A 168 -11.28 24.57 25.93
N LEU A 169 -12.48 24.07 25.64
CA LEU A 169 -13.69 24.91 25.54
C LEU A 169 -14.21 25.33 26.92
N THR A 170 -14.14 24.45 27.92
CA THR A 170 -14.58 24.78 29.28
C THR A 170 -13.65 25.78 29.94
N ASP A 171 -12.33 25.65 29.70
CA ASP A 171 -11.31 26.55 30.23
C ASP A 171 -11.40 27.97 29.64
N GLU A 172 -11.62 28.08 28.32
CA GLU A 172 -11.65 29.38 27.63
C GLU A 172 -13.03 30.07 27.68
N ILE A 173 -14.11 29.30 27.86
CA ILE A 173 -15.49 29.82 27.77
C ILE A 173 -16.23 29.64 29.09
N SER A 174 -16.58 28.41 29.46
CA SER A 174 -17.32 28.09 30.69
C SER A 174 -17.55 26.59 30.88
N ASP A 175 -17.46 26.09 32.11
CA ASP A 175 -17.87 24.72 32.47
C ASP A 175 -19.35 24.40 32.14
N ALA A 176 -20.21 25.42 32.01
CA ALA A 176 -21.62 25.23 31.68
C ALA A 176 -21.84 24.55 30.32
N ILE A 177 -20.84 24.55 29.44
CA ILE A 177 -20.91 23.90 28.12
C ILE A 177 -20.23 22.53 28.06
N ALA A 178 -19.77 21.95 29.17
CA ALA A 178 -19.01 20.69 29.17
C ALA A 178 -19.74 19.54 28.45
N THR A 179 -20.98 19.23 28.84
CA THR A 179 -21.78 18.15 28.21
C THR A 179 -22.01 18.37 26.71
N PRO A 180 -22.51 19.54 26.24
CA PRO A 180 -22.68 19.75 24.81
C PRO A 180 -21.36 19.79 24.04
N ALA A 181 -20.27 20.31 24.62
CA ALA A 181 -18.95 20.32 24.01
C ALA A 181 -18.40 18.89 23.79
N GLU A 182 -18.53 18.01 24.79
CA GLU A 182 -18.09 16.61 24.66
C GLU A 182 -18.85 15.88 23.56
N SER A 183 -20.19 16.03 23.55
CA SER A 183 -21.04 15.41 22.53
C SER A 183 -20.67 15.88 21.12
N GLN A 184 -20.47 17.18 20.92
CA GLN A 184 -20.09 17.75 19.64
C GLN A 184 -18.68 17.34 19.21
N ALA A 185 -17.73 17.25 20.14
CA ALA A 185 -16.37 16.81 19.87
C ALA A 185 -16.36 15.36 19.38
N LYS A 186 -17.10 14.46 20.05
CA LYS A 186 -17.25 13.06 19.61
C LYS A 186 -17.90 12.96 18.24
N GLU A 187 -18.96 13.72 17.97
CA GLU A 187 -19.63 13.72 16.67
C GLU A 187 -18.72 14.25 15.55
N MET A 188 -17.93 15.28 15.82
CA MET A 188 -16.94 15.82 14.89
C MET A 188 -15.90 14.77 14.53
N ILE A 189 -15.35 14.05 15.52
CA ILE A 189 -14.37 12.98 15.32
C ILE A 189 -14.98 11.87 14.46
N ASP A 190 -16.20 11.41 14.79
CA ASP A 190 -16.91 10.39 14.01
C ASP A 190 -17.18 10.83 12.57
N ARG A 191 -17.50 12.12 12.37
CA ARG A 191 -17.70 12.69 11.03
C ARG A 191 -16.39 12.67 10.24
N ARG A 192 -15.27 13.05 10.85
CA ARG A 192 -13.95 13.04 10.20
C ARG A 192 -13.50 11.62 9.88
N PHE A 193 -13.67 10.69 10.80
CA PHE A 193 -13.39 9.27 10.57
C PHE A 193 -14.17 8.71 9.38
N ARG A 194 -15.49 8.99 9.30
CA ARG A 194 -16.32 8.58 8.16
C ARG A 194 -15.86 9.18 6.83
N ILE A 195 -15.48 10.45 6.81
CA ILE A 195 -14.95 11.13 5.60
C ILE A 195 -13.66 10.46 5.11
N LEU A 196 -12.77 10.09 6.04
CA LEU A 196 -11.50 9.43 5.71
C LEU A 196 -11.65 7.96 5.33
N THR A 197 -12.79 7.34 5.61
CA THR A 197 -13.05 5.93 5.29
C THR A 197 -13.76 5.74 3.94
N ARG A 198 -14.43 6.79 3.43
CA ARG A 198 -15.18 6.77 2.16
C ARG A 198 -14.36 7.16 0.92
N ARG A 199 -13.04 7.38 1.07
CA ARG A 199 -12.10 7.75 0.00
C ARG A 199 -10.96 6.75 -0.06
#